data_AF-H9UMM6-F1
#
_entry.id   AF-H9UMM6-F1
#
_cell.length_a   1.000
_cell.length_b   1.000
_cell.length_c   1.000
_cell.angle_alpha   90.00
_cell.angle_beta   90.00
_cell.angle_gamma   90.00
#
_symmetry.space_group_name_H-M   'P 1'
#
loop_
_entity.id
_entity.type
_entity.pdbx_description
1 polymer ?
#
loop_
_entity_poly.entity_id
_entity_poly.type
_entity_poly.pdbx_seq_one_letter_code
_entity_poly.pdbx_strand_id
1 'polypeptide(L)'
;MATGLILLAAACSDAGMLMPNLDRQAEVTINPGRRGAIVRAGEPVSVELQVAPNSRIAEGPAPVLQVRLYDADGEEIARQEMSENVLGSASLPDMLLPDDLEDGYYELRYRLYQQERLVASTVRPIFLESAEYSLSGISVYPSRFEPDSQGILQLGIQQSGAAADPFIVWRFDGGVKAFGLLSEGMDEVQVQSPERDGVYTVRVDVYPAPPPDGVPFEFAGPRQQRGEVVVSSNQAARSYELQPRDSYYSLLRLNGNLRDIGMRNEAARTAGHFTMSGGGVAQLVIEQGRLGHRIPPDEYLQTTRAIFPGSGENAAPFTVTFRGRFGEAAEREDWIHTEGGPYVQLYSEAGQLHAVVGAERSRFSVQRSIIPADESVQWSFSYLVEGDTAYGMWLINGILIGVDSRPVPAGTAVEHRPEGDEGRTRIAAGVTGVLEEFGVYYRNSLHQPSINTGEFRRAMELQYPHTLIFAESFAGQEAEILGEQEVAARGAVLRIAPGESVQLPDVFFRSSDVIFELLFSDPDPAGYGMVQIQGLDESASAEELQVPLQQDMQLRIGREDDQLIVRGQPEQRVQVSAVRGVSVTITNRSDSDVVLGLRHVLARHAERSSSVSIFDPEN
;
A
#
# COMPACT_ATOMS: atom_id res chain seq x y z
N MET A 1 -54.63 28.28 -18.20
CA MET A 1 -55.75 28.19 -17.23
C MET A 1 -55.64 26.88 -16.49
N ALA A 2 -55.06 26.91 -15.29
CA ALA A 2 -55.28 25.93 -14.22
C ALA A 2 -54.67 26.59 -12.97
N THR A 3 -55.56 26.90 -12.06
CA THR A 3 -55.38 27.77 -10.89
C THR A 3 -54.67 26.98 -9.80
N GLY A 4 -53.64 27.59 -9.20
CA GLY A 4 -52.91 27.03 -8.07
C GLY A 4 -53.73 26.98 -6.78
N LEU A 5 -53.47 25.96 -5.98
CA LEU A 5 -53.94 25.84 -4.60
C LEU A 5 -52.71 25.82 -3.69
N ILE A 6 -52.38 26.97 -3.11
CA ILE A 6 -51.38 27.11 -2.05
C ILE A 6 -52.14 27.08 -0.73
N LEU A 7 -51.90 26.06 0.08
CA LEU A 7 -52.38 25.96 1.46
C LEU A 7 -51.45 26.77 2.37
N LEU A 8 -51.94 27.93 2.82
CA LEU A 8 -51.39 28.71 3.93
C LEU A 8 -52.08 28.27 5.21
N ALA A 9 -51.37 27.55 6.08
CA ALA A 9 -51.77 27.34 7.46
C ALA A 9 -51.22 28.48 8.31
N ALA A 10 -52.11 29.40 8.69
CA ALA A 10 -51.88 30.40 9.71
C ALA A 10 -52.24 29.82 11.09
N ALA A 11 -51.32 29.88 12.04
CA ALA A 11 -51.63 29.83 13.47
C ALA A 11 -51.04 31.08 14.14
N CYS A 12 -51.95 31.98 14.53
CA CYS A 12 -51.79 32.92 15.65
C CYS A 12 -51.28 32.17 16.89
N SER A 13 -50.55 32.73 17.85
CA SER A 13 -50.15 34.10 18.16
C SER A 13 -49.16 33.97 19.32
N ASP A 14 -48.00 34.62 19.23
CA ASP A 14 -47.45 35.26 20.41
C ASP A 14 -46.72 36.52 19.95
N ALA A 15 -47.39 37.65 20.20
CA ALA A 15 -46.82 38.97 20.06
C ALA A 15 -45.83 39.19 21.22
N GLY A 16 -44.66 38.57 21.12
CA GLY A 16 -43.47 38.96 21.86
C GLY A 16 -42.85 40.17 21.14
N MET A 17 -43.20 41.36 21.59
CA MET A 17 -42.53 42.60 21.20
C MET A 17 -41.02 42.43 21.32
N LEU A 18 -40.31 43.00 20.36
CA LEU A 18 -38.90 43.36 20.37
C LEU A 18 -38.51 44.04 21.69
N MET A 19 -38.18 43.26 22.72
CA MET A 19 -37.16 43.69 23.64
C MET A 19 -35.83 43.32 22.98
N PRO A 20 -34.89 44.26 22.78
CA PRO A 20 -33.52 43.83 22.60
C PRO A 20 -33.21 42.96 23.81
N ASN A 21 -32.67 41.76 23.59
CA ASN A 21 -31.90 41.11 24.64
C ASN A 21 -30.79 42.12 24.97
N LEU A 22 -31.02 42.92 26.01
CA LEU A 22 -29.96 43.49 26.82
C LEU A 22 -29.33 42.29 27.53
N ASP A 23 -28.65 41.44 26.75
CA ASP A 23 -27.49 40.74 27.24
C ASP A 23 -26.61 41.85 27.77
N ARG A 24 -26.64 42.05 29.09
CA ARG A 24 -25.61 42.80 29.78
C ARG A 24 -24.32 42.09 29.39
N GLN A 25 -23.58 42.67 28.45
CA GLN A 25 -22.18 42.34 28.26
C GLN A 25 -21.57 42.28 29.66
N ALA A 26 -20.93 41.15 29.98
CA ALA A 26 -20.34 40.95 31.29
C ALA A 26 -19.48 42.17 31.62
N GLU A 27 -19.78 42.85 32.73
CA GLU A 27 -19.10 44.10 33.11
C GLU A 27 -17.59 43.89 33.34
N VAL A 28 -17.16 42.63 33.55
CA VAL A 28 -15.77 42.20 33.64
C VAL A 28 -15.60 40.85 32.94
N THR A 29 -14.55 40.74 32.13
CA THR A 29 -14.09 39.49 31.51
C THR A 29 -12.71 39.13 32.08
N ILE A 30 -12.56 37.89 32.57
CA ILE A 30 -11.26 37.34 32.97
C ILE A 30 -10.67 36.68 31.72
N ASN A 31 -9.51 37.14 31.25
CA ASN A 31 -8.76 36.50 30.19
C ASN A 31 -7.61 35.69 30.82
N PRO A 32 -7.82 34.38 31.06
CA PRO A 32 -6.82 33.57 31.71
C PRO A 32 -5.65 33.22 30.77
N GLY A 33 -5.63 33.71 29.53
CA GLY A 33 -4.63 33.35 28.52
C GLY A 33 -5.00 32.06 27.76
N ARG A 34 -4.01 31.44 27.12
CA ARG A 34 -4.19 30.22 26.31
C ARG A 34 -4.58 29.03 27.21
N ARG A 35 -5.69 28.36 26.86
CA ARG A 35 -6.09 27.06 27.45
C ARG A 35 -5.06 25.99 27.09
N GLY A 36 -4.71 25.14 28.05
CA GLY A 36 -3.75 24.06 27.86
C GLY A 36 -2.31 24.53 27.74
N ALA A 37 -1.96 25.64 28.39
CA ALA A 37 -0.57 26.06 28.47
C ALA A 37 0.26 25.04 29.25
N ILE A 38 1.49 24.80 28.79
CA ILE A 38 2.49 24.02 29.53
C ILE A 38 3.23 25.00 30.44
N VAL A 39 3.31 24.67 31.72
CA VAL A 39 4.00 25.45 32.75
C VAL A 39 4.93 24.53 33.54
N ARG A 40 6.01 25.07 34.08
CA ARG A 40 6.90 24.32 34.99
C ARG A 40 6.52 24.58 36.44
N ALA A 41 6.81 23.63 37.32
CA ALA A 41 6.74 23.86 38.76
C ALA A 41 7.61 25.08 39.14
N GLY A 42 7.10 25.93 40.03
CA GLY A 42 7.75 27.21 40.38
C GLY A 42 7.62 28.33 39.34
N GLU A 43 7.09 28.08 38.15
CA GLU A 43 6.92 29.11 37.12
C GLU A 43 5.72 30.03 37.44
N PRO A 44 5.86 31.35 37.28
CA PRO A 44 4.74 32.28 37.43
C PRO A 44 3.67 32.09 36.34
N VAL A 45 2.41 32.03 36.74
CA VAL A 45 1.26 32.03 35.81
C VAL A 45 0.56 33.40 35.84
N SER A 46 0.67 34.14 34.73
CA SER A 46 0.03 35.44 34.56
C SER A 46 -1.44 35.34 34.15
N VAL A 47 -2.21 36.37 34.49
CA VAL A 47 -3.65 36.52 34.20
C VAL A 47 -3.92 37.95 33.78
N GLU A 48 -4.81 38.16 32.81
CA GLU A 48 -5.26 39.49 32.41
C GLU A 48 -6.74 39.68 32.76
N LEU A 49 -7.09 40.84 33.33
CA LEU A 49 -8.46 41.23 33.63
C LEU A 49 -8.87 42.38 32.72
N GLN A 50 -9.97 42.20 31.99
CA GLN A 50 -10.56 43.24 31.15
C GLN A 50 -11.85 43.73 31.78
N VAL A 51 -11.83 44.96 32.28
CA VAL A 51 -12.97 45.64 32.87
C VAL A 51 -13.61 46.54 31.82
N ALA A 52 -14.92 46.43 31.60
CA ALA A 52 -15.61 47.29 30.63
C ALA A 52 -15.52 48.77 31.06
N PRO A 53 -15.34 49.73 30.14
CA PRO A 53 -15.15 51.15 30.47
C PRO A 53 -16.27 51.80 31.30
N ASN A 54 -17.48 51.23 31.27
CA ASN A 54 -18.67 51.71 32.00
C ASN A 54 -19.14 50.73 33.09
N SER A 55 -18.23 49.87 33.56
CA SER A 55 -18.49 48.87 34.59
C SER A 55 -18.78 49.53 35.95
N ARG A 56 -19.88 49.13 36.61
CA ARG A 56 -20.19 49.59 37.97
C ARG A 56 -19.27 48.98 39.02
N ILE A 57 -18.42 48.04 38.60
CA ILE A 57 -17.40 47.42 39.44
C ILE A 57 -16.33 48.44 39.85
N ALA A 58 -16.14 49.52 39.10
CA ALA A 58 -15.24 50.62 39.45
C ALA A 58 -15.79 51.58 40.51
N GLU A 59 -17.11 51.57 40.80
CA GLU A 59 -17.77 52.54 41.69
C GLU A 59 -18.11 51.97 43.10
N GLY A 60 -17.90 50.66 43.33
CA GLY A 60 -18.14 49.97 44.60
C GLY A 60 -16.86 49.62 45.38
N PRO A 61 -16.95 48.87 46.50
CA PRO A 61 -15.78 48.37 47.24
C PRO A 61 -14.91 47.47 46.36
N ALA A 62 -13.61 47.39 46.70
CA ALA A 62 -12.62 46.49 46.11
C ALA A 62 -13.22 45.19 45.59
N PRO A 63 -13.04 44.87 44.30
CA PRO A 63 -13.18 43.48 43.89
C PRO A 63 -12.03 42.65 44.48
N VAL A 64 -12.31 41.40 44.80
CA VAL A 64 -11.33 40.41 45.27
C VAL A 64 -11.25 39.31 44.21
N LEU A 65 -10.06 39.10 43.64
CA LEU A 65 -9.80 37.97 42.76
C LEU A 65 -9.24 36.82 43.60
N GLN A 66 -9.93 35.69 43.59
CA GLN A 66 -9.42 34.43 44.09
C GLN A 66 -8.92 33.58 42.92
N VAL A 67 -7.69 33.10 43.02
CA VAL A 67 -7.11 32.11 42.12
C VAL A 67 -6.88 30.83 42.91
N ARG A 68 -7.38 29.71 42.41
CA ARG A 68 -7.24 28.40 43.05
C ARG A 68 -6.75 27.39 42.03
N LEU A 69 -5.75 26.60 42.42
CA LEU A 69 -5.22 25.49 41.65
C LEU A 69 -5.89 24.21 42.12
N TYR A 70 -6.43 23.44 41.19
CA TYR A 70 -6.97 22.11 41.42
C TYR A 70 -6.18 21.09 40.61
N ASP A 71 -6.00 19.90 41.17
CA ASP A 71 -5.46 18.75 40.42
C ASP A 71 -6.54 18.06 39.56
N ALA A 72 -6.18 16.93 38.96
CA ALA A 72 -7.07 16.13 38.12
C ALA A 72 -8.23 15.49 38.90
N ASP A 73 -8.06 15.19 40.19
CA ASP A 73 -9.10 14.65 41.06
C ASP A 73 -10.06 15.73 41.60
N GLY A 74 -9.72 17.00 41.36
CA GLY A 74 -10.48 18.16 41.79
C GLY A 74 -10.19 18.58 43.23
N GLU A 75 -9.07 18.14 43.82
CA GLU A 75 -8.56 18.61 45.10
C GLU A 75 -7.88 19.97 44.94
N GLU A 76 -8.09 20.87 45.91
CA GLU A 76 -7.48 22.21 45.89
C GLU A 76 -6.04 22.14 46.43
N ILE A 77 -5.06 22.36 45.55
CA ILE A 77 -3.63 22.26 45.88
C ILE A 77 -3.05 23.59 46.35
N ALA A 78 -3.50 24.71 45.76
CA ALA A 78 -3.00 26.03 46.10
C ALA A 78 -4.09 27.11 45.96
N ARG A 79 -3.95 28.18 46.73
CA ARG A 79 -4.85 29.34 46.71
C ARG A 79 -4.08 30.64 46.85
N GLN A 80 -4.47 31.64 46.07
CA GLN A 80 -4.01 33.02 46.19
C GLN A 80 -5.20 33.98 46.12
N GLU A 81 -5.19 35.01 46.95
CA GLU A 81 -6.19 36.07 46.95
C GLU A 81 -5.52 37.42 46.67
N MET A 82 -6.17 38.24 45.84
CA MET A 82 -5.66 39.55 45.42
C MET A 82 -6.74 40.62 45.65
N SER A 83 -6.40 41.73 46.30
CA SER A 83 -7.33 42.82 46.65
C SER A 83 -6.90 44.21 46.13
N GLU A 84 -7.91 45.08 45.97
CA GLU A 84 -8.01 46.53 45.64
C GLU A 84 -6.89 47.25 44.86
N ASN A 85 -5.61 47.13 45.20
CA ASN A 85 -4.52 47.90 44.55
C ASN A 85 -4.06 47.32 43.21
N VAL A 86 -4.51 46.13 42.86
CA VAL A 86 -3.96 45.31 41.78
C VAL A 86 -4.82 45.36 40.51
N LEU A 87 -6.12 45.58 40.66
CA LEU A 87 -7.10 45.54 39.57
C LEU A 87 -7.15 46.82 38.70
N GLY A 88 -6.57 47.92 39.19
CA GLY A 88 -6.38 49.15 38.42
C GLY A 88 -5.09 49.16 37.59
N SER A 89 -4.26 48.11 37.69
CA SER A 89 -3.03 47.96 36.92
C SER A 89 -3.27 47.05 35.71
N ALA A 90 -2.59 47.32 34.60
CA ALA A 90 -2.76 46.59 33.34
C ALA A 90 -2.32 45.10 33.40
N SER A 91 -1.65 44.68 34.49
CA SER A 91 -1.13 43.32 34.69
C SER A 91 -1.34 42.90 36.14
N LEU A 92 -1.94 41.73 36.34
CA LEU A 92 -2.08 41.12 37.66
C LEU A 92 -0.73 40.53 38.12
N PRO A 93 -0.52 40.33 39.44
CA PRO A 93 0.64 39.65 40.00
C PRO A 93 0.55 38.19 39.61
N ASP A 94 1.68 37.59 39.27
CA ASP A 94 1.70 36.20 38.89
C ASP A 94 1.38 35.28 40.06
N MET A 95 0.70 34.17 39.75
CA MET A 95 0.58 33.06 40.70
C MET A 95 1.82 32.19 40.62
N LEU A 96 2.55 32.07 41.72
CA LEU A 96 3.64 31.10 41.84
C LEU A 96 3.04 29.73 42.13
N LEU A 97 3.37 28.75 41.28
CA LEU A 97 3.02 27.36 41.49
C LEU A 97 3.98 26.74 42.53
N PRO A 98 3.51 25.82 43.40
CA PRO A 98 4.39 25.04 44.26
C PRO A 98 5.50 24.33 43.45
N ASP A 99 6.69 24.22 44.03
CA ASP A 99 7.86 23.62 43.38
C ASP A 99 7.81 22.08 43.35
N ASP A 100 6.94 21.48 44.16
CA ASP A 100 6.80 20.03 44.39
C ASP A 100 5.60 19.41 43.67
N LEU A 101 5.01 20.11 42.70
CA LEU A 101 3.93 19.57 41.88
C LEU A 101 4.43 18.46 40.95
N GLU A 102 3.62 17.41 40.82
CA GLU A 102 3.83 16.33 39.86
C GLU A 102 3.44 16.77 38.43
N ASP A 103 3.97 16.07 37.44
CA ASP A 103 3.54 16.26 36.04
C ASP A 103 2.09 15.81 35.88
N GLY A 104 1.27 16.60 35.17
CA GLY A 104 -0.14 16.27 35.04
C GLY A 104 -1.03 17.41 34.55
N TYR A 105 -2.33 17.12 34.58
CA TYR A 105 -3.40 18.08 34.31
C TYR A 105 -3.79 18.82 35.57
N TYR A 106 -3.93 20.15 35.48
CA TYR A 106 -4.41 20.99 36.56
C TYR A 106 -5.39 22.05 36.05
N GLU A 107 -6.25 22.53 36.95
CA GLU A 107 -7.19 23.62 36.68
C GLU A 107 -6.90 24.84 37.55
N LEU A 108 -6.66 25.97 36.90
CA LEU A 108 -6.71 27.27 37.56
C LEU A 108 -8.13 27.82 37.48
N ARG A 109 -8.77 27.94 38.64
CA ARG A 109 -10.11 28.53 38.79
C ARG A 109 -9.98 29.95 39.31
N TYR A 110 -10.42 30.90 38.49
CA TYR A 110 -10.46 32.30 38.81
C TYR A 110 -11.88 32.66 39.23
N ARG A 111 -12.03 33.33 40.37
CA ARG A 111 -13.33 33.81 40.88
C ARG A 111 -13.18 35.25 41.35
N LEU A 112 -13.91 36.16 40.74
CA LEU A 112 -13.94 37.57 41.08
C LEU A 112 -15.17 37.86 41.95
N TYR A 113 -14.95 38.35 43.16
CA TYR A 113 -15.99 38.73 44.10
C TYR A 113 -16.06 40.25 44.25
N GLN A 114 -17.27 40.79 44.39
CA GLN A 114 -17.50 42.17 44.78
C GLN A 114 -18.53 42.17 45.91
N GLN A 115 -18.19 42.74 47.07
CA GLN A 115 -19.06 42.71 48.25
C GLN A 115 -19.58 41.28 48.56
N GLU A 116 -18.67 40.30 48.58
CA GLU A 116 -18.96 38.87 48.79
C GLU A 116 -19.81 38.18 47.70
N ARG A 117 -20.29 38.92 46.69
CA ARG A 117 -21.02 38.37 45.56
C ARG A 117 -20.05 37.96 44.44
N LEU A 118 -20.18 36.73 43.95
CA LEU A 118 -19.46 36.28 42.75
C LEU A 118 -19.94 37.07 41.54
N VAL A 119 -19.02 37.76 40.87
CA VAL A 119 -19.30 38.59 39.69
C VAL A 119 -18.87 37.90 38.40
N ALA A 120 -17.71 37.26 38.41
CA ALA A 120 -17.19 36.51 37.26
C ALA A 120 -16.41 35.29 37.73
N SER A 121 -16.41 34.23 36.92
CA SER A 121 -15.57 33.07 37.13
C SER A 121 -15.13 32.47 35.80
N THR A 122 -13.90 31.98 35.74
CA THR A 122 -13.40 31.22 34.59
C THR A 122 -12.46 30.12 35.04
N VAL A 123 -12.32 29.09 34.22
CA VAL A 123 -11.45 27.94 34.45
C VAL A 123 -10.43 27.88 33.33
N ARG A 124 -9.15 27.72 33.68
CA ARG A 124 -8.05 27.56 32.74
C ARG A 124 -7.38 26.22 32.99
N PRO A 125 -7.50 25.27 32.05
CA PRO A 125 -6.68 24.07 32.09
C PRO A 125 -5.22 24.44 31.80
N ILE A 126 -4.31 23.89 32.59
CA ILE A 126 -2.85 23.98 32.42
C ILE A 126 -2.26 22.58 32.55
N PHE A 127 -1.04 22.40 32.03
CA PHE A 127 -0.31 21.15 32.13
C PHE A 127 1.06 21.40 32.75
N LEU A 128 1.44 20.56 33.69
CA LEU A 128 2.81 20.46 34.16
C LEU A 128 3.49 19.31 33.45
N GLU A 129 4.66 19.58 32.88
CA GLU A 129 5.41 18.59 32.10
C GLU A 129 6.91 18.86 32.23
N SER A 130 7.62 17.85 32.70
CA SER A 130 9.08 17.81 32.75
C SER A 130 9.70 17.11 31.55
N ALA A 131 8.94 16.24 30.87
CA ALA A 131 9.42 15.47 29.74
C ALA A 131 9.50 16.27 28.44
N GLU A 132 10.51 15.98 27.62
CA GLU A 132 10.71 16.61 26.31
C GLU A 132 10.44 15.62 25.18
N TYR A 133 9.50 15.97 24.30
CA TYR A 133 9.27 15.26 23.04
C TYR A 133 8.97 16.22 21.89
N SER A 134 9.32 15.79 20.68
CA SER A 134 9.12 16.52 19.44
C SER A 134 8.25 15.73 18.47
N LEU A 135 7.40 16.44 17.72
CA LEU A 135 6.54 15.86 16.68
C LEU A 135 7.19 16.08 15.32
N SER A 136 7.53 15.03 14.58
CA SER A 136 8.16 15.12 13.25
C SER A 136 7.15 15.29 12.11
N GLY A 137 5.95 14.72 12.23
CA GLY A 137 4.91 14.86 11.21
C GLY A 137 3.79 13.82 11.33
N ILE A 138 2.91 13.82 10.33
CA ILE A 138 1.86 12.81 10.16
C ILE A 138 2.15 12.03 8.89
N SER A 139 2.33 10.73 9.01
CA SER A 139 2.43 9.80 7.88
C SER A 139 1.05 9.24 7.56
N VAL A 140 0.75 9.06 6.26
CA VAL A 140 -0.57 8.64 5.77
C VAL A 140 -0.41 7.43 4.85
N TYR A 141 -1.12 6.35 5.14
CA TYR A 141 -1.04 5.09 4.41
C TYR A 141 -2.45 4.60 3.99
N PRO A 142 -2.73 4.44 2.69
CA PRO A 142 -1.85 4.78 1.57
C PRO A 142 -1.71 6.31 1.45
N SER A 143 -0.70 6.80 0.73
CA SER A 143 -0.44 8.24 0.55
C SER A 143 -1.61 9.03 -0.09
N ARG A 144 -2.58 8.32 -0.67
CA ARG A 144 -3.84 8.83 -1.20
C ARG A 144 -4.88 7.75 -1.02
N PHE A 145 -6.03 8.12 -0.47
CA PHE A 145 -7.14 7.22 -0.21
C PHE A 145 -8.06 7.14 -1.44
N GLU A 146 -8.71 5.99 -1.61
CA GLU A 146 -9.90 5.90 -2.48
C GLU A 146 -11.13 6.34 -1.68
N PRO A 147 -12.21 6.82 -2.33
CA PRO A 147 -13.46 7.10 -1.64
C PRO A 147 -14.00 5.87 -0.91
N ASP A 148 -14.44 6.05 0.33
CA ASP A 148 -14.95 4.96 1.18
C ASP A 148 -13.93 3.81 1.40
N SER A 149 -12.64 4.13 1.36
CA SER A 149 -11.56 3.25 1.84
C SER A 149 -11.10 3.60 3.26
N GLN A 150 -10.54 2.63 3.96
CA GLN A 150 -9.81 2.83 5.20
C GLN A 150 -8.37 3.26 4.91
N GLY A 151 -7.75 3.93 5.88
CA GLY A 151 -6.31 4.19 5.86
C GLY A 151 -5.77 4.35 7.27
N ILE A 152 -4.46 4.34 7.39
CA ILE A 152 -3.74 4.51 8.65
C ILE A 152 -3.07 5.89 8.65
N LEU A 153 -3.26 6.61 9.76
CA LEU A 153 -2.55 7.83 10.08
C LEU A 153 -1.59 7.53 11.22
N GLN A 154 -0.32 7.91 11.07
CA GLN A 154 0.71 7.68 12.08
C GLN A 154 1.37 9.00 12.47
N LEU A 155 1.47 9.26 13.76
CA LEU A 155 2.16 10.41 14.32
C LEU A 155 3.62 10.06 14.55
N GLY A 156 4.52 10.79 13.89
CA GLY A 156 5.94 10.74 14.24
C GLY A 156 6.18 11.51 15.54
N ILE A 157 6.39 10.79 16.65
CA ILE A 157 6.75 11.36 17.95
C ILE A 157 8.10 10.80 18.41
N GLN A 158 9.00 11.69 18.80
CA GLN A 158 10.32 11.33 19.32
C GLN A 158 10.45 11.85 20.74
N GLN A 159 10.79 10.96 21.68
CA GLN A 159 10.96 11.28 23.09
C GLN A 159 12.43 11.37 23.45
N SER A 160 12.81 12.39 24.21
CA SER A 160 14.16 12.54 24.77
C SER A 160 14.09 12.50 26.29
N GLY A 161 14.69 11.49 26.91
CA GLY A 161 14.74 11.35 28.37
C GLY A 161 13.71 10.36 28.93
N ALA A 162 13.04 10.73 30.02
CA ALA A 162 12.02 9.88 30.67
C ALA A 162 10.86 9.58 29.71
N ALA A 163 10.32 8.37 29.76
CA ALA A 163 9.19 7.97 28.92
C ALA A 163 7.95 8.81 29.30
N ALA A 164 7.60 9.78 28.46
CA ALA A 164 6.34 10.50 28.56
C ALA A 164 5.21 9.61 28.05
N ASP A 165 4.01 9.78 28.59
CA ASP A 165 2.82 9.11 28.07
C ASP A 165 1.73 10.15 27.71
N PRO A 166 1.97 10.96 26.66
CA PRO A 166 1.07 12.04 26.32
C PRO A 166 -0.28 11.50 25.82
N PHE A 167 -1.33 12.27 26.08
CA PHE A 167 -2.66 12.05 25.56
C PHE A 167 -2.82 12.65 24.17
N ILE A 168 -3.22 11.85 23.20
CA ILE A 168 -3.30 12.19 21.78
C ILE A 168 -4.77 12.27 21.38
N VAL A 169 -5.13 13.27 20.57
CA VAL A 169 -6.47 13.42 19.98
C VAL A 169 -6.36 13.59 18.47
N TRP A 170 -6.83 12.60 17.73
CA TRP A 170 -6.90 12.61 16.27
C TRP A 170 -8.21 13.22 15.78
N ARG A 171 -8.07 14.16 14.84
CA ARG A 171 -9.19 14.80 14.15
C ARG A 171 -9.02 14.68 12.64
N PHE A 172 -10.11 14.32 11.98
CA PHE A 172 -10.15 14.16 10.53
C PHE A 172 -11.43 14.79 10.00
N ASP A 173 -11.28 15.74 9.08
CA ASP A 173 -12.38 16.58 8.57
C ASP A 173 -13.18 17.28 9.69
N GLY A 174 -12.46 17.83 10.67
CA GLY A 174 -13.02 18.56 11.81
C GLY A 174 -13.62 17.69 12.93
N GLY A 175 -13.93 16.42 12.67
CA GLY A 175 -14.45 15.48 13.69
C GLY A 175 -13.34 14.73 14.43
N VAL A 176 -13.54 14.43 15.71
CA VAL A 176 -12.66 13.53 16.48
C VAL A 176 -12.85 12.10 15.99
N LYS A 177 -11.74 11.40 15.69
CA LYS A 177 -11.75 10.01 15.20
C LYS A 177 -11.28 9.02 16.25
N ALA A 178 -10.23 9.37 16.98
CA ALA A 178 -9.70 8.58 18.08
C ALA A 178 -9.00 9.49 19.09
N PHE A 179 -8.86 9.00 20.31
CA PHE A 179 -8.07 9.63 21.36
C PHE A 179 -7.66 8.60 22.39
N GLY A 180 -6.61 8.88 23.14
CA GLY A 180 -6.08 8.03 24.21
C GLY A 180 -4.61 8.31 24.45
N LEU A 181 -3.96 7.47 25.26
CA LEU A 181 -2.55 7.62 25.61
C LEU A 181 -1.63 7.08 24.52
N LEU A 182 -0.41 7.59 24.45
CA LEU A 182 0.63 7.06 23.56
C LEU A 182 0.92 5.59 23.87
N SER A 183 0.96 5.21 25.15
CA SER A 183 1.16 3.83 25.60
C SER A 183 0.05 2.87 25.18
N GLU A 184 -1.12 3.39 24.80
CA GLU A 184 -2.25 2.64 24.25
C GLU A 184 -2.18 2.51 22.71
N GLY A 185 -1.09 2.97 22.08
CA GLY A 185 -0.88 2.92 20.63
C GLY A 185 -1.57 4.05 19.85
N MET A 186 -1.89 5.17 20.51
CA MET A 186 -2.55 6.31 19.85
C MET A 186 -1.62 7.17 18.99
N ASP A 187 -0.36 6.77 18.83
CA ASP A 187 0.47 7.25 17.73
C ASP A 187 0.02 6.70 16.36
N GLU A 188 -0.87 5.71 16.33
CA GLU A 188 -1.48 5.20 15.10
C GLU A 188 -3.02 5.18 15.20
N VAL A 189 -3.71 5.56 14.12
CA VAL A 189 -5.18 5.45 14.03
C VAL A 189 -5.62 5.00 12.65
N GLN A 190 -6.60 4.09 12.60
CA GLN A 190 -7.33 3.77 11.39
C GLN A 190 -8.50 4.74 11.18
N VAL A 191 -8.61 5.31 9.99
CA VAL A 191 -9.69 6.24 9.63
C VAL A 191 -10.38 5.81 8.35
N GLN A 192 -11.69 6.01 8.31
CA GLN A 192 -12.49 5.88 7.09
C GLN A 192 -12.41 7.19 6.29
N SER A 193 -12.03 7.09 5.03
CA SER A 193 -12.05 8.20 4.08
C SER A 193 -13.50 8.61 3.74
N PRO A 194 -13.75 9.88 3.39
CA PRO A 194 -15.07 10.31 2.95
C PRO A 194 -15.42 9.72 1.57
N GLU A 195 -16.72 9.66 1.26
CA GLU A 195 -17.24 9.10 0.00
C GLU A 195 -16.94 9.95 -1.25
N ARG A 196 -16.36 11.14 -1.09
CA ARG A 196 -16.16 12.10 -2.18
C ARG A 196 -14.69 12.38 -2.39
N ASP A 197 -14.33 12.57 -3.66
CA ASP A 197 -13.01 13.06 -4.04
C ASP A 197 -12.79 14.46 -3.45
N GLY A 198 -11.60 14.71 -2.90
CA GLY A 198 -11.28 15.96 -2.22
C GLY A 198 -9.96 15.93 -1.46
N VAL A 199 -9.62 17.07 -0.85
CA VAL A 199 -8.50 17.20 0.08
C VAL A 199 -9.08 17.45 1.46
N TYR A 200 -8.74 16.59 2.41
CA TYR A 200 -9.28 16.60 3.76
C TYR A 200 -8.19 16.90 4.78
N THR A 201 -8.51 17.74 5.76
CA THR A 201 -7.55 18.09 6.81
C THR A 201 -7.50 17.00 7.86
N VAL A 202 -6.27 16.54 8.17
CA VAL A 202 -5.96 15.78 9.37
C VAL A 202 -5.27 16.70 10.37
N ARG A 203 -5.68 16.62 11.63
CA ARG A 203 -5.05 17.33 12.75
C ARG A 203 -4.89 16.36 13.91
N VAL A 204 -3.73 16.41 14.55
CA VAL A 204 -3.48 15.70 15.80
C VAL A 204 -3.05 16.71 16.85
N ASP A 205 -3.73 16.68 17.98
CA ASP A 205 -3.45 17.50 19.15
C ASP A 205 -2.83 16.60 20.23
N VAL A 206 -1.70 17.00 20.80
CA VAL A 206 -0.96 16.22 21.81
C VAL A 206 -0.91 17.01 23.11
N TYR A 207 -1.33 16.36 24.18
CA TYR A 207 -1.44 16.90 25.54
C TYR A 207 -0.51 16.13 26.47
N PRO A 208 0.18 16.80 27.41
CA PRO A 208 1.06 16.11 28.35
C PRO A 208 0.38 15.08 29.25
N ALA A 209 -0.92 15.26 29.54
CA ALA A 209 -1.69 14.42 30.44
C ALA A 209 -3.12 14.22 29.93
N PRO A 210 -3.80 13.11 30.31
CA PRO A 210 -5.18 12.87 29.92
C PRO A 210 -6.16 13.82 30.63
N PRO A 211 -7.36 14.00 30.05
CA PRO A 211 -8.46 14.72 30.68
C PRO A 211 -9.03 13.93 31.87
N PRO A 212 -9.43 14.59 32.97
CA PRO A 212 -9.88 13.91 34.19
C PRO A 212 -11.22 13.16 34.04
N ASP A 213 -12.06 13.60 33.11
CA ASP A 213 -13.36 13.00 32.81
C ASP A 213 -13.30 11.95 31.68
N GLY A 214 -12.11 11.71 31.13
CA GLY A 214 -11.88 10.76 30.05
C GLY A 214 -12.47 11.17 28.70
N VAL A 215 -12.94 12.42 28.54
CA VAL A 215 -13.42 12.92 27.23
C VAL A 215 -12.37 13.81 26.57
N PRO A 216 -12.22 13.75 25.22
CA PRO A 216 -11.14 14.47 24.55
C PRO A 216 -11.28 15.98 24.74
N PHE A 217 -10.17 16.65 25.04
CA PHE A 217 -10.13 18.10 25.14
C PHE A 217 -10.69 18.79 23.88
N GLU A 218 -11.60 19.73 24.06
CA GLU A 218 -12.25 20.47 22.95
C GLU A 218 -11.39 21.61 22.38
N PHE A 219 -10.33 22.01 23.08
CA PHE A 219 -9.41 23.05 22.61
C PHE A 219 -8.27 22.44 21.76
N ALA A 220 -7.36 23.29 21.26
CA ALA A 220 -6.19 22.83 20.51
C ALA A 220 -5.05 22.48 21.48
N GLY A 221 -4.32 21.41 21.19
CA GLY A 221 -3.21 20.95 22.03
C GLY A 221 -2.11 21.99 22.16
N PRO A 222 -1.32 21.97 23.25
CA PRO A 222 -0.12 22.78 23.34
C PRO A 222 0.84 22.48 22.17
N ARG A 223 0.92 21.20 21.78
CA ARG A 223 1.60 20.71 20.58
C ARG A 223 0.56 20.16 19.61
N GLN A 224 0.71 20.46 18.32
CA GLN A 224 -0.18 19.95 17.27
C GLN A 224 0.60 19.69 15.99
N GLN A 225 0.13 18.73 15.20
CA GLN A 225 0.52 18.56 13.80
C GLN A 225 -0.70 18.61 12.91
N ARG A 226 -0.51 19.07 11.67
CA ARG A 226 -1.55 19.15 10.65
C ARG A 226 -1.02 18.60 9.34
N GLY A 227 -1.89 17.94 8.60
CA GLY A 227 -1.60 17.41 7.28
C GLY A 227 -2.85 17.43 6.41
N GLU A 228 -2.65 17.03 5.16
CA GLU A 228 -3.71 16.90 4.18
C GLU A 228 -3.75 15.47 3.66
N VAL A 229 -4.94 14.90 3.56
CA VAL A 229 -5.19 13.61 2.95
C VAL A 229 -5.94 13.82 1.66
N VAL A 230 -5.39 13.33 0.55
CA VAL A 230 -6.05 13.37 -0.75
C VAL A 230 -6.90 12.11 -0.90
N VAL A 231 -8.17 12.29 -1.24
CA VAL A 231 -9.10 11.22 -1.59
C VAL A 231 -9.41 11.34 -3.07
N SER A 232 -9.20 10.28 -3.84
CA SER A 232 -9.50 10.30 -5.27
C SER A 232 -9.84 8.92 -5.83
N SER A 233 -10.92 8.89 -6.60
CA SER A 233 -11.33 7.75 -7.43
C SER A 233 -10.39 7.45 -8.61
N ASN A 234 -9.56 8.42 -9.01
CA ASN A 234 -8.64 8.32 -10.14
C ASN A 234 -7.19 8.26 -9.65
N GLN A 235 -6.81 7.12 -9.07
CA GLN A 235 -5.43 6.86 -8.67
C GLN A 235 -4.70 6.12 -9.81
N ALA A 236 -3.57 6.70 -10.25
CA ALA A 236 -2.63 5.96 -11.09
C ALA A 236 -2.04 4.83 -10.25
N ALA A 237 -2.07 3.62 -10.80
CA ALA A 237 -1.50 2.47 -10.11
C ALA A 237 0.02 2.62 -9.97
N ARG A 238 0.56 2.19 -8.83
CA ARG A 238 2.00 2.29 -8.53
C ARG A 238 2.81 1.35 -9.42
N SER A 239 4.10 1.62 -9.60
CA SER A 239 4.98 0.82 -10.47
C SER A 239 5.09 -0.65 -10.06
N TYR A 240 4.83 -0.99 -8.81
CA TYR A 240 4.85 -2.37 -8.30
C TYR A 240 3.47 -3.05 -8.29
N GLU A 241 2.39 -2.29 -8.49
CA GLU A 241 0.98 -2.72 -8.40
C GLU A 241 0.49 -3.46 -9.66
N LEU A 242 -0.24 -4.57 -9.56
CA LEU A 242 -0.69 -5.38 -10.72
C LEU A 242 -1.34 -4.54 -11.85
N GLN A 243 -0.87 -4.67 -13.09
CA GLN A 243 -1.22 -3.79 -14.22
C GLN A 243 -1.11 -4.53 -15.55
N PRO A 244 -1.82 -4.07 -16.60
CA PRO A 244 -2.83 -3.01 -16.59
C PRO A 244 -4.16 -3.52 -16.03
N ARG A 245 -4.96 -2.64 -15.42
CA ARG A 245 -6.23 -3.01 -14.73
C ARG A 245 -7.18 -3.79 -15.63
N ASP A 246 -7.28 -3.40 -16.89
CA ASP A 246 -8.22 -3.97 -17.85
C ASP A 246 -7.81 -5.37 -18.32
N SER A 247 -6.62 -5.87 -18.00
CA SER A 247 -6.25 -7.27 -18.24
C SER A 247 -6.71 -8.24 -17.14
N TYR A 248 -7.24 -7.74 -16.02
CA TYR A 248 -7.66 -8.54 -14.88
C TYR A 248 -9.17 -8.75 -14.84
N TYR A 249 -9.59 -9.99 -14.67
CA TYR A 249 -10.99 -10.37 -14.50
C TYR A 249 -11.49 -9.92 -13.12
N SER A 250 -10.70 -10.22 -12.08
CA SER A 250 -10.86 -9.72 -10.72
C SER A 250 -9.53 -9.14 -10.23
N LEU A 251 -9.58 -8.00 -9.52
CA LEU A 251 -8.40 -7.31 -9.01
C LEU A 251 -8.74 -6.61 -7.68
N LEU A 252 -8.07 -7.01 -6.61
CA LEU A 252 -8.19 -6.43 -5.27
C LEU A 252 -6.87 -5.76 -4.89
N ARG A 253 -6.85 -4.43 -4.79
CA ARG A 253 -5.67 -3.66 -4.36
C ARG A 253 -5.41 -3.70 -2.86
N LEU A 254 -6.41 -4.11 -2.07
CA LEU A 254 -6.36 -4.25 -0.61
C LEU A 254 -5.71 -3.05 0.11
N ASN A 255 -5.84 -1.87 -0.49
CA ASN A 255 -5.31 -0.58 -0.05
C ASN A 255 -6.33 0.15 0.86
N GLY A 256 -6.88 -0.59 1.82
CA GLY A 256 -7.91 -0.09 2.75
C GLY A 256 -9.36 -0.40 2.36
N ASN A 257 -9.60 -1.11 1.25
CA ASN A 257 -10.91 -1.67 0.96
C ASN A 257 -10.79 -3.05 0.30
N LEU A 258 -11.92 -3.76 0.22
CA LEU A 258 -12.03 -5.07 -0.43
C LEU A 258 -12.70 -4.96 -1.82
N ARG A 259 -12.56 -3.80 -2.47
CA ARG A 259 -13.25 -3.54 -3.74
C ARG A 259 -12.58 -4.30 -4.88
N ASP A 260 -13.39 -5.04 -5.62
CA ASP A 260 -12.97 -5.63 -6.90
C ASP A 260 -13.04 -4.57 -8.01
N ILE A 261 -11.86 -4.16 -8.47
CA ILE A 261 -11.69 -3.20 -9.56
C ILE A 261 -11.45 -3.88 -10.91
N GLY A 262 -11.47 -5.21 -11.00
CA GLY A 262 -11.32 -5.95 -12.26
C GLY A 262 -12.44 -5.70 -13.28
N MET A 263 -12.32 -6.33 -14.44
CA MET A 263 -13.22 -6.16 -15.59
C MET A 263 -14.52 -6.97 -15.52
N ARG A 264 -14.73 -7.74 -14.45
CA ARG A 264 -16.01 -8.41 -14.19
C ARG A 264 -17.17 -7.39 -14.30
N ASN A 265 -18.27 -7.81 -14.94
CA ASN A 265 -19.44 -6.95 -15.22
C ASN A 265 -19.83 -6.10 -13.99
N GLU A 266 -20.11 -4.82 -14.21
CA GLU A 266 -20.52 -3.86 -13.16
C GLU A 266 -21.71 -4.36 -12.34
N ALA A 267 -22.69 -5.02 -12.97
CA ALA A 267 -23.81 -5.66 -12.26
C ALA A 267 -23.36 -6.81 -11.33
N ALA A 268 -22.33 -7.56 -11.72
CA ALA A 268 -21.73 -8.60 -10.90
C ALA A 268 -20.83 -8.03 -9.79
N ARG A 269 -20.20 -6.86 -10.01
CA ARG A 269 -19.43 -6.14 -8.98
C ARG A 269 -20.34 -5.60 -7.87
N THR A 270 -21.49 -5.03 -8.20
CA THR A 270 -22.46 -4.51 -7.21
C THR A 270 -23.15 -5.62 -6.42
N ALA A 271 -23.30 -6.82 -6.98
CA ALA A 271 -23.95 -7.96 -6.32
C ALA A 271 -22.98 -8.90 -5.57
N GLY A 272 -21.66 -8.76 -5.78
CA GLY A 272 -20.64 -9.73 -5.36
C GLY A 272 -19.43 -9.08 -4.71
N HIS A 273 -19.65 -8.15 -3.78
CA HIS A 273 -18.60 -7.54 -2.98
C HIS A 273 -17.85 -8.60 -2.16
N PHE A 274 -16.53 -8.42 -2.01
CA PHE A 274 -15.76 -9.25 -1.11
C PHE A 274 -16.04 -8.86 0.34
N THR A 275 -16.18 -9.85 1.20
CA THR A 275 -16.36 -9.70 2.65
C THR A 275 -15.48 -10.69 3.39
N MET A 276 -15.26 -10.46 4.69
CA MET A 276 -14.64 -11.47 5.56
C MET A 276 -15.67 -12.52 5.97
N SER A 277 -15.26 -13.78 6.07
CA SER A 277 -16.12 -14.92 6.42
C SER A 277 -16.83 -14.81 7.77
N GLY A 278 -16.19 -14.16 8.76
CA GLY A 278 -16.74 -13.96 10.11
C GLY A 278 -17.62 -12.71 10.28
N GLY A 279 -17.79 -11.91 9.23
CA GLY A 279 -18.34 -10.56 9.36
C GLY A 279 -17.39 -9.59 10.11
N GLY A 280 -16.18 -10.04 10.43
CA GLY A 280 -15.11 -9.22 10.97
C GLY A 280 -14.66 -8.15 9.97
N VAL A 281 -13.99 -7.12 10.49
CA VAL A 281 -13.31 -6.12 9.68
C VAL A 281 -11.88 -6.61 9.48
N ALA A 282 -11.46 -6.80 8.23
CA ALA A 282 -10.09 -7.16 7.92
C ALA A 282 -9.14 -6.11 8.53
N GLN A 283 -8.18 -6.53 9.35
CA GLN A 283 -7.32 -5.59 10.05
C GLN A 283 -6.33 -4.99 9.05
N LEU A 284 -6.47 -3.69 8.79
CA LEU A 284 -5.50 -2.94 8.01
C LEU A 284 -4.21 -2.79 8.82
N VAL A 285 -3.06 -3.11 8.22
CA VAL A 285 -1.75 -3.03 8.88
C VAL A 285 -0.70 -2.48 7.93
N ILE A 286 0.36 -1.87 8.50
CA ILE A 286 1.56 -1.48 7.76
C ILE A 286 2.69 -2.41 8.16
N GLU A 287 3.26 -3.12 7.20
CA GLU A 287 4.48 -3.91 7.39
C GLU A 287 5.54 -3.48 6.38
N GLN A 288 6.74 -3.13 6.87
CA GLN A 288 7.86 -2.67 6.04
C GLN A 288 7.50 -1.50 5.08
N GLY A 289 6.64 -0.58 5.54
CA GLY A 289 6.18 0.57 4.76
C GLY A 289 5.13 0.24 3.71
N ARG A 290 4.59 -0.99 3.68
CA ARG A 290 3.52 -1.41 2.78
C ARG A 290 2.23 -1.65 3.55
N LEU A 291 1.15 -1.18 2.97
CA LEU A 291 -0.19 -1.37 3.50
C LEU A 291 -0.79 -2.66 2.95
N GLY A 292 -1.45 -3.42 3.80
CA GLY A 292 -2.25 -4.56 3.39
C GLY A 292 -3.23 -4.98 4.48
N HIS A 293 -4.01 -6.02 4.20
CA HIS A 293 -4.94 -6.57 5.17
C HIS A 293 -4.33 -7.82 5.80
N ARG A 294 -4.24 -7.83 7.13
CA ARG A 294 -3.93 -9.05 7.88
C ARG A 294 -5.15 -9.96 7.85
N ILE A 295 -4.96 -11.19 7.40
CA ILE A 295 -6.01 -12.21 7.39
C ILE A 295 -5.85 -13.06 8.66
N PRO A 296 -6.82 -13.03 9.59
CA PRO A 296 -6.79 -13.92 10.75
C PRO A 296 -6.77 -15.40 10.33
N PRO A 297 -6.12 -16.30 11.09
CA PRO A 297 -6.00 -17.71 10.72
C PRO A 297 -7.34 -18.45 10.51
N ASP A 298 -8.40 -17.99 11.17
CA ASP A 298 -9.75 -18.56 11.15
C ASP A 298 -10.72 -17.82 10.21
N GLU A 299 -10.25 -16.77 9.53
CA GLU A 299 -11.04 -16.01 8.57
C GLU A 299 -10.50 -16.15 7.13
N TYR A 300 -11.32 -15.72 6.18
CA TYR A 300 -10.95 -15.65 4.76
C TYR A 300 -11.77 -14.58 4.05
N LEU A 301 -11.24 -14.10 2.93
CA LEU A 301 -11.98 -13.26 2.00
C LEU A 301 -12.94 -14.12 1.20
N GLN A 302 -14.17 -13.66 1.00
CA GLN A 302 -15.16 -14.39 0.22
C GLN A 302 -16.04 -13.48 -0.64
N THR A 303 -16.53 -14.02 -1.75
CA THR A 303 -17.55 -13.41 -2.60
C THR A 303 -18.55 -14.47 -3.05
N THR A 304 -19.79 -14.07 -3.30
CA THR A 304 -20.90 -14.92 -3.78
C THR A 304 -20.88 -15.09 -5.31
N ARG A 305 -19.69 -15.09 -5.91
CA ARG A 305 -19.48 -15.25 -7.35
C ARG A 305 -18.20 -16.02 -7.63
N ALA A 306 -18.14 -16.66 -8.79
CA ALA A 306 -16.87 -17.11 -9.35
C ALA A 306 -16.03 -15.89 -9.78
N ILE A 307 -14.70 -16.02 -9.65
CA ILE A 307 -13.75 -14.95 -10.01
C ILE A 307 -12.76 -15.38 -11.10
N PHE A 308 -12.99 -16.55 -11.71
CA PHE A 308 -12.17 -17.09 -12.78
C PHE A 308 -12.92 -17.01 -14.11
N PRO A 309 -12.21 -16.72 -15.21
CA PRO A 309 -12.79 -16.74 -16.54
C PRO A 309 -13.08 -18.19 -16.95
N GLY A 310 -14.21 -18.44 -17.62
CA GLY A 310 -14.55 -19.77 -18.11
C GLY A 310 -16.04 -19.97 -18.36
N SER A 311 -16.47 -21.23 -18.42
CA SER A 311 -17.88 -21.59 -18.53
C SER A 311 -18.11 -22.97 -17.93
N GLY A 312 -19.15 -23.07 -17.08
CA GLY A 312 -19.37 -24.30 -16.30
C GLY A 312 -18.14 -24.57 -15.44
N GLU A 313 -17.75 -25.83 -15.25
CA GLU A 313 -16.56 -26.16 -14.44
C GLU A 313 -15.21 -25.90 -15.16
N ASN A 314 -15.23 -25.55 -16.44
CA ASN A 314 -14.02 -25.40 -17.23
C ASN A 314 -13.51 -23.95 -17.19
N ALA A 315 -12.24 -23.77 -16.81
CA ALA A 315 -11.56 -22.48 -16.81
C ALA A 315 -10.96 -22.15 -18.20
N ALA A 316 -11.08 -20.89 -18.61
CA ALA A 316 -10.29 -20.31 -19.70
C ALA A 316 -8.86 -20.04 -19.21
N PRO A 317 -7.90 -19.67 -20.09
CA PRO A 317 -6.55 -19.30 -19.65
C PRO A 317 -6.57 -18.16 -18.63
N PHE A 318 -5.76 -18.28 -17.58
CA PHE A 318 -5.63 -17.26 -16.54
C PHE A 318 -4.28 -17.32 -15.83
N THR A 319 -3.91 -16.21 -15.18
CA THR A 319 -2.88 -16.19 -14.15
C THR A 319 -3.47 -15.60 -12.88
N VAL A 320 -3.37 -16.33 -11.78
CA VAL A 320 -3.74 -15.80 -10.47
C VAL A 320 -2.49 -15.45 -9.68
N THR A 321 -2.51 -14.24 -9.12
CA THR A 321 -1.36 -13.62 -8.47
C THR A 321 -1.74 -13.17 -7.07
N PHE A 322 -0.91 -13.54 -6.11
CA PHE A 322 -0.92 -13.06 -4.74
C PHE A 322 0.31 -12.21 -4.51
N ARG A 323 0.16 -11.02 -3.94
CA ARG A 323 1.27 -10.25 -3.37
C ARG A 323 1.00 -9.98 -1.91
N GLY A 324 1.99 -10.22 -1.09
CA GLY A 324 1.90 -9.96 0.34
C GLY A 324 3.10 -10.51 1.07
N ARG A 325 2.97 -10.54 2.38
CA ARG A 325 3.91 -11.17 3.29
C ARG A 325 3.18 -12.29 4.00
N PHE A 326 3.62 -13.52 3.79
CA PHE A 326 2.93 -14.70 4.29
C PHE A 326 3.72 -15.29 5.46
N GLY A 327 3.02 -15.75 6.50
CA GLY A 327 3.64 -16.38 7.64
C GLY A 327 4.19 -17.78 7.33
N GLU A 328 4.62 -18.48 8.38
CA GLU A 328 4.99 -19.89 8.27
C GLU A 328 3.84 -20.73 7.71
N ALA A 329 4.19 -21.70 6.86
CA ALA A 329 3.20 -22.56 6.23
C ALA A 329 2.46 -23.39 7.29
N ALA A 330 1.12 -23.27 7.31
CA ALA A 330 0.29 -24.18 8.10
C ALA A 330 0.30 -25.60 7.52
N GLU A 331 -0.20 -26.59 8.29
CA GLU A 331 -0.36 -27.97 7.78
C GLU A 331 -1.17 -28.00 6.47
N ARG A 332 -2.18 -27.14 6.40
CA ARG A 332 -3.02 -26.91 5.23
C ARG A 332 -3.39 -25.43 5.13
N GLU A 333 -3.22 -24.86 3.95
CA GLU A 333 -3.68 -23.51 3.60
C GLU A 333 -4.54 -23.60 2.34
N ASP A 334 -5.77 -23.10 2.36
CA ASP A 334 -6.64 -23.03 1.17
C ASP A 334 -6.57 -21.60 0.60
N TRP A 335 -5.60 -21.37 -0.28
CA TRP A 335 -5.34 -20.07 -0.92
C TRP A 335 -6.51 -19.60 -1.78
N ILE A 336 -7.13 -20.51 -2.54
CA ILE A 336 -8.32 -20.24 -3.34
C ILE A 336 -9.21 -21.47 -3.37
N HIS A 337 -10.52 -21.26 -3.27
CA HIS A 337 -11.49 -22.28 -3.62
C HIS A 337 -12.72 -21.64 -4.26
N THR A 338 -13.04 -22.06 -5.50
CA THR A 338 -14.24 -21.64 -6.22
C THR A 338 -15.26 -22.78 -6.31
N GLU A 339 -16.50 -22.52 -5.90
CA GLU A 339 -17.64 -23.44 -5.96
C GLU A 339 -18.71 -22.84 -6.88
N GLY A 340 -19.18 -23.57 -7.89
CA GLY A 340 -20.13 -23.03 -8.89
C GLY A 340 -19.45 -22.10 -9.90
N GLY A 341 -19.54 -22.42 -11.19
CA GLY A 341 -18.70 -21.83 -12.23
C GLY A 341 -17.35 -22.54 -12.36
N PRO A 342 -16.33 -21.89 -12.98
CA PRO A 342 -15.05 -22.53 -13.26
C PRO A 342 -14.39 -23.05 -12.00
N TYR A 343 -14.10 -24.35 -11.98
CA TYR A 343 -13.52 -24.98 -10.80
C TYR A 343 -12.02 -24.66 -10.73
N VAL A 344 -11.64 -23.91 -9.70
CA VAL A 344 -10.24 -23.62 -9.36
C VAL A 344 -10.07 -23.75 -7.86
N GLN A 345 -9.13 -24.60 -7.47
CA GLN A 345 -8.68 -24.73 -6.09
C GLN A 345 -7.16 -24.62 -6.03
N LEU A 346 -6.65 -23.66 -5.25
CA LEU A 346 -5.24 -23.54 -4.88
C LEU A 346 -5.10 -23.79 -3.39
N TYR A 347 -4.25 -24.74 -3.01
CA TYR A 347 -4.01 -25.04 -1.60
C TYR A 347 -2.57 -25.51 -1.39
N SER A 348 -2.07 -25.39 -0.16
CA SER A 348 -0.87 -26.09 0.27
C SER A 348 -1.22 -27.19 1.27
N GLU A 349 -0.50 -28.30 1.18
CA GLU A 349 -0.60 -29.43 2.11
C GLU A 349 0.74 -30.16 2.14
N ALA A 350 1.21 -30.57 3.32
CA ALA A 350 2.43 -31.36 3.49
C ALA A 350 3.68 -30.76 2.78
N GLY A 351 3.81 -29.42 2.80
CA GLY A 351 4.94 -28.72 2.20
C GLY A 351 4.90 -28.62 0.67
N GLN A 352 3.78 -28.94 0.04
CA GLN A 352 3.57 -28.74 -1.40
C GLN A 352 2.46 -27.72 -1.65
N LEU A 353 2.59 -26.94 -2.72
CA LEU A 353 1.49 -26.18 -3.32
C LEU A 353 0.84 -27.03 -4.40
N HIS A 354 -0.48 -26.96 -4.45
CA HIS A 354 -1.32 -27.67 -5.40
C HIS A 354 -2.26 -26.71 -6.09
N ALA A 355 -2.46 -26.93 -7.39
CA ALA A 355 -3.51 -26.31 -8.17
C ALA A 355 -4.39 -27.41 -8.76
N VAL A 356 -5.71 -27.29 -8.62
CA VAL A 356 -6.68 -28.18 -9.25
C VAL A 356 -7.62 -27.32 -10.09
N VAL A 357 -7.65 -27.60 -11.40
CA VAL A 357 -8.35 -26.74 -12.37
C VAL A 357 -9.24 -27.58 -13.30
N GLY A 358 -10.43 -27.05 -13.61
CA GLY A 358 -11.32 -27.58 -14.62
C GLY A 358 -12.19 -28.76 -14.16
N ALA A 359 -13.11 -29.19 -15.02
CA ALA A 359 -14.02 -30.32 -14.76
C ALA A 359 -13.28 -31.65 -14.51
N GLU A 360 -12.19 -31.87 -15.26
CA GLU A 360 -11.32 -33.06 -15.12
C GLU A 360 -10.43 -33.00 -13.86
N ARG A 361 -10.46 -31.89 -13.12
CA ARG A 361 -9.67 -31.67 -11.90
C ARG A 361 -8.18 -31.94 -12.12
N SER A 362 -7.65 -31.37 -13.20
CA SER A 362 -6.23 -31.46 -13.52
C SER A 362 -5.41 -30.89 -12.36
N ARG A 363 -4.55 -31.73 -11.77
CA ARG A 363 -3.73 -31.38 -10.61
C ARG A 363 -2.30 -31.03 -11.03
N PHE A 364 -1.82 -29.89 -10.56
CA PHE A 364 -0.46 -29.40 -10.73
C PHE A 364 0.17 -29.17 -9.36
N SER A 365 1.48 -29.33 -9.22
CA SER A 365 2.14 -29.21 -7.92
C SER A 365 3.58 -28.71 -7.97
N VAL A 366 4.00 -27.99 -6.93
CA VAL A 366 5.38 -27.56 -6.68
C VAL A 366 5.67 -27.57 -5.18
N GLN A 367 6.93 -27.48 -4.77
CA GLN A 367 7.30 -27.36 -3.35
C GLN A 367 6.80 -26.01 -2.76
N ARG A 368 6.21 -25.99 -1.57
CA ARG A 368 5.70 -24.77 -0.89
C ARG A 368 6.80 -23.87 -0.35
N SER A 369 7.99 -24.44 -0.07
CA SER A 369 9.16 -23.72 0.45
C SER A 369 9.71 -22.64 -0.48
N ILE A 370 9.22 -22.60 -1.73
CA ILE A 370 9.50 -21.54 -2.70
C ILE A 370 8.89 -20.18 -2.31
N ILE A 371 7.83 -20.17 -1.49
CA ILE A 371 7.23 -18.94 -0.97
C ILE A 371 7.93 -18.68 0.37
N PRO A 372 8.83 -17.68 0.45
CA PRO A 372 9.52 -17.36 1.69
C PRO A 372 8.51 -16.95 2.75
N ALA A 373 8.68 -17.49 3.96
CA ALA A 373 7.94 -17.01 5.12
C ALA A 373 8.49 -15.65 5.52
N ASP A 374 7.61 -14.76 5.97
CA ASP A 374 8.01 -13.49 6.56
C ASP A 374 8.84 -12.60 5.62
N GLU A 375 8.60 -12.70 4.31
CA GLU A 375 9.15 -11.82 3.29
C GLU A 375 8.04 -11.33 2.37
N SER A 376 8.19 -10.11 1.84
CA SER A 376 7.27 -9.63 0.81
C SER A 376 7.54 -10.39 -0.49
N VAL A 377 6.55 -11.11 -0.97
CA VAL A 377 6.64 -11.97 -2.14
C VAL A 377 5.41 -11.80 -3.02
N GLN A 378 5.64 -11.82 -4.33
CA GLN A 378 4.60 -12.08 -5.31
C GLN A 378 4.71 -13.53 -5.76
N TRP A 379 3.65 -14.32 -5.62
CA TRP A 379 3.62 -15.65 -6.20
C TRP A 379 2.41 -15.79 -7.11
N SER A 380 2.53 -16.63 -8.13
CA SER A 380 1.51 -16.74 -9.16
C SER A 380 1.40 -18.16 -9.70
N PHE A 381 0.18 -18.50 -10.11
CA PHE A 381 -0.12 -19.73 -10.82
C PHE A 381 -0.81 -19.40 -12.13
N SER A 382 -0.25 -19.88 -13.24
CA SER A 382 -0.80 -19.69 -14.58
C SER A 382 -1.32 -21.01 -15.14
N TYR A 383 -2.50 -20.97 -15.74
CA TYR A 383 -3.17 -22.10 -16.37
C TYR A 383 -3.45 -21.79 -17.84
N LEU A 384 -3.04 -22.70 -18.72
CA LEU A 384 -3.24 -22.59 -20.16
C LEU A 384 -3.58 -23.97 -20.74
N VAL A 385 -4.46 -24.02 -21.74
CA VAL A 385 -4.74 -25.24 -22.51
C VAL A 385 -4.29 -25.03 -23.94
N GLU A 386 -3.43 -25.92 -24.45
CA GLU A 386 -2.99 -25.94 -25.84
C GLU A 386 -3.25 -27.33 -26.44
N GLY A 387 -4.12 -27.41 -27.44
CA GLY A 387 -4.53 -28.69 -28.02
C GLY A 387 -5.26 -29.57 -27.00
N ASP A 388 -4.69 -30.73 -26.72
CA ASP A 388 -5.14 -31.74 -25.74
C ASP A 388 -4.30 -31.74 -24.47
N THR A 389 -3.54 -30.68 -24.22
CA THR A 389 -2.65 -30.57 -23.05
C THR A 389 -2.94 -29.30 -22.27
N ALA A 390 -3.15 -29.43 -20.97
CA ALA A 390 -3.21 -28.33 -20.02
C ALA A 390 -1.86 -28.16 -19.32
N TYR A 391 -1.42 -26.92 -19.18
CA TYR A 391 -0.18 -26.55 -18.50
C TYR A 391 -0.50 -25.75 -17.24
N GLY A 392 0.17 -26.09 -16.14
CA GLY A 392 0.18 -25.34 -14.90
C GLY A 392 1.60 -24.82 -14.64
N MET A 393 1.74 -23.51 -14.48
CA MET A 393 3.03 -22.84 -14.31
C MET A 393 3.04 -22.08 -12.99
N TRP A 394 4.09 -22.26 -12.20
CA TRP A 394 4.29 -21.59 -10.93
C TRP A 394 5.37 -20.52 -11.07
N LEU A 395 5.08 -19.31 -10.60
CA LEU A 395 6.00 -18.19 -10.65
C LEU A 395 6.20 -17.59 -9.25
N ILE A 396 7.43 -17.23 -8.93
CA ILE A 396 7.79 -16.47 -7.71
C ILE A 396 8.54 -15.24 -8.14
N ASN A 397 8.02 -14.07 -7.77
CA ASN A 397 8.48 -12.76 -8.19
C ASN A 397 8.71 -12.76 -9.72
N GLY A 398 7.72 -13.22 -10.49
CA GLY A 398 7.77 -13.33 -11.95
C GLY A 398 8.72 -14.39 -12.51
N ILE A 399 9.53 -15.07 -11.69
CA ILE A 399 10.46 -16.12 -12.14
C ILE A 399 9.73 -17.46 -12.17
N LEU A 400 9.76 -18.13 -13.31
CA LEU A 400 9.20 -19.46 -13.49
C LEU A 400 10.02 -20.50 -12.71
N ILE A 401 9.38 -21.14 -11.73
CA ILE A 401 10.02 -22.11 -10.83
C ILE A 401 9.54 -23.55 -11.06
N GLY A 402 8.42 -23.74 -11.74
CA GLY A 402 7.85 -25.06 -11.98
C GLY A 402 6.82 -25.05 -13.10
N VAL A 403 6.83 -26.10 -13.90
CA VAL A 403 5.84 -26.36 -14.96
C VAL A 403 5.41 -27.81 -14.84
N ASP A 404 4.11 -28.04 -14.89
CA ASP A 404 3.52 -29.38 -14.98
C ASP A 404 2.48 -29.38 -16.11
N SER A 405 2.27 -30.53 -16.74
CA SER A 405 1.37 -30.68 -17.87
C SER A 405 0.47 -31.90 -17.70
N ARG A 406 -0.79 -31.77 -18.06
CA ARG A 406 -1.80 -32.84 -17.96
C ARG A 406 -2.54 -33.00 -19.29
N PRO A 407 -2.78 -34.24 -19.74
CA PRO A 407 -3.67 -34.45 -20.88
C PRO A 407 -5.09 -34.02 -20.50
N VAL A 408 -5.78 -33.36 -21.42
CA VAL A 408 -7.18 -32.95 -21.31
C VAL A 408 -7.96 -33.36 -22.56
N PRO A 409 -9.27 -33.58 -22.47
CA PRO A 409 -10.08 -33.92 -23.64
C PRO A 409 -9.93 -32.91 -24.78
N ALA A 410 -9.97 -33.41 -26.02
CA ALA A 410 -9.97 -32.53 -27.18
C ALA A 410 -11.18 -31.58 -27.15
N GLY A 411 -10.95 -30.29 -27.37
CA GLY A 411 -12.01 -29.28 -27.31
C GLY A 411 -12.30 -28.74 -25.90
N THR A 412 -11.49 -29.05 -24.89
CA THR A 412 -11.57 -28.43 -23.55
C THR A 412 -11.24 -26.93 -23.57
N ALA A 413 -10.69 -26.39 -24.66
CA ALA A 413 -10.49 -24.95 -24.81
C ALA A 413 -11.86 -24.23 -24.76
N VAL A 414 -12.05 -23.44 -23.70
CA VAL A 414 -13.31 -22.71 -23.47
C VAL A 414 -13.19 -21.29 -24.00
N GLU A 415 -14.15 -20.91 -24.84
CA GLU A 415 -14.35 -19.50 -25.18
C GLU A 415 -14.73 -18.71 -23.92
N HIS A 416 -14.00 -17.61 -23.69
CA HIS A 416 -14.30 -16.71 -22.59
C HIS A 416 -15.74 -16.19 -22.68
N ARG A 417 -16.53 -16.46 -21.65
CA ARG A 417 -17.80 -15.75 -21.44
C ARG A 417 -17.58 -14.65 -20.39
N PRO A 418 -17.82 -13.38 -20.75
CA PRO A 418 -17.66 -12.26 -19.82
C PRO A 418 -18.76 -12.18 -18.75
N GLU A 419 -19.79 -13.03 -18.85
CA GLU A 419 -20.87 -13.10 -17.87
C GLU A 419 -20.39 -13.87 -16.63
N GLY A 420 -20.46 -13.21 -15.47
CA GLY A 420 -20.04 -13.79 -14.20
C GLY A 420 -20.97 -14.93 -13.79
N ASP A 421 -20.49 -16.16 -13.95
CA ASP A 421 -21.19 -17.36 -13.50
C ASP A 421 -21.58 -17.23 -12.01
N GLU A 422 -22.74 -17.77 -11.67
CA GLU A 422 -23.11 -17.98 -10.27
C GLU A 422 -22.07 -18.88 -9.61
N GLY A 423 -21.66 -18.53 -8.39
CA GLY A 423 -20.63 -19.27 -7.70
C GLY A 423 -20.32 -18.70 -6.33
N ARG A 424 -19.29 -19.20 -5.67
CA ARG A 424 -18.73 -18.66 -4.44
C ARG A 424 -17.23 -18.85 -4.51
N THR A 425 -16.48 -17.78 -4.25
CA THR A 425 -15.03 -17.89 -4.13
C THR A 425 -14.60 -17.55 -2.71
N ARG A 426 -13.66 -18.33 -2.18
CA ARG A 426 -12.95 -18.09 -0.92
C ARG A 426 -11.47 -17.89 -1.22
N ILE A 427 -10.84 -16.95 -0.55
CA ILE A 427 -9.43 -16.59 -0.74
C ILE A 427 -8.75 -16.56 0.63
N ALA A 428 -7.59 -17.20 0.70
CA ALA A 428 -6.66 -17.18 1.83
C ALA A 428 -7.22 -17.75 3.14
N ALA A 429 -7.95 -18.87 3.09
CA ALA A 429 -8.40 -19.58 4.27
C ALA A 429 -7.26 -20.37 4.92
N GLY A 430 -6.95 -20.09 6.19
CA GLY A 430 -5.82 -20.68 6.90
C GLY A 430 -4.45 -20.12 6.47
N VAL A 431 -4.40 -19.16 5.55
CA VAL A 431 -3.19 -18.44 5.19
C VAL A 431 -2.96 -17.35 6.23
N THR A 432 -1.79 -17.33 6.85
CA THR A 432 -1.42 -16.28 7.81
C THR A 432 -0.55 -15.22 7.15
N GLY A 433 -0.64 -13.98 7.62
CA GLY A 433 0.18 -12.87 7.13
C GLY A 433 -0.65 -11.68 6.64
N VAL A 434 -0.03 -10.85 5.81
CA VAL A 434 -0.59 -9.63 5.25
C VAL A 434 -0.73 -9.77 3.75
N LEU A 435 -1.97 -9.71 3.26
CA LEU A 435 -2.26 -9.69 1.83
C LEU A 435 -2.30 -8.23 1.34
N GLU A 436 -1.37 -7.88 0.45
CA GLU A 436 -1.26 -6.55 -0.13
C GLU A 436 -2.08 -6.42 -1.41
N GLU A 437 -2.15 -7.48 -2.22
CA GLU A 437 -2.84 -7.44 -3.50
C GLU A 437 -3.19 -8.86 -4.00
N PHE A 438 -4.31 -8.97 -4.70
CA PHE A 438 -4.77 -10.19 -5.34
C PHE A 438 -5.32 -9.88 -6.74
N GLY A 439 -4.99 -10.70 -7.73
CA GLY A 439 -5.54 -10.52 -9.08
C GLY A 439 -5.64 -11.81 -9.89
N VAL A 440 -6.66 -11.86 -10.76
CA VAL A 440 -6.84 -12.91 -11.78
C VAL A 440 -6.71 -12.28 -13.16
N TYR A 441 -5.53 -12.35 -13.75
CA TYR A 441 -5.25 -11.95 -15.12
C TYR A 441 -5.90 -12.94 -16.09
N TYR A 442 -6.50 -12.46 -17.19
CA TYR A 442 -7.16 -13.35 -18.15
C TYR A 442 -7.03 -12.94 -19.61
N ARG A 443 -6.48 -11.76 -19.92
CA ARG A 443 -6.38 -11.31 -21.31
C ARG A 443 -5.18 -10.41 -21.59
N ASN A 444 -4.61 -10.61 -22.77
CA ASN A 444 -3.50 -9.81 -23.28
C ASN A 444 -3.94 -8.41 -23.73
N SER A 445 -2.98 -7.63 -24.24
CA SER A 445 -3.19 -6.29 -24.80
C SER A 445 -4.09 -6.27 -26.04
N LEU A 446 -4.24 -7.41 -26.72
CA LEU A 446 -5.16 -7.62 -27.84
C LEU A 446 -6.56 -8.08 -27.40
N HIS A 447 -6.83 -8.08 -26.09
CA HIS A 447 -8.08 -8.55 -25.47
C HIS A 447 -8.42 -10.03 -25.72
N GLN A 448 -7.44 -10.85 -26.06
CA GLN A 448 -7.59 -12.29 -26.24
C GLN A 448 -7.34 -13.02 -24.90
N PRO A 449 -8.05 -14.14 -24.63
CA PRO A 449 -7.80 -14.95 -23.44
C PRO A 449 -6.33 -15.40 -23.36
N SER A 450 -5.66 -15.10 -22.25
CA SER A 450 -4.24 -15.39 -22.07
C SER A 450 -3.85 -15.48 -20.59
N ILE A 451 -2.68 -16.05 -20.36
CA ILE A 451 -1.93 -15.95 -19.11
C ILE A 451 -1.09 -14.67 -19.09
N ASN A 452 -0.60 -14.28 -17.92
CA ASN A 452 0.21 -13.09 -17.74
C ASN A 452 1.67 -13.35 -18.12
N THR A 453 1.99 -13.21 -19.41
CA THR A 453 3.36 -13.30 -19.95
C THR A 453 4.28 -12.17 -19.44
N GLY A 454 3.71 -11.05 -18.98
CA GLY A 454 4.45 -9.87 -18.55
C GLY A 454 5.06 -9.94 -17.15
N GLU A 455 4.73 -10.94 -16.33
CA GLU A 455 5.21 -11.00 -14.93
C GLU A 455 6.73 -11.10 -14.83
N PHE A 456 7.37 -11.89 -15.69
CA PHE A 456 8.82 -12.03 -15.70
C PHE A 456 9.50 -10.71 -16.06
N ARG A 457 9.05 -10.08 -17.16
CA ARG A 457 9.58 -8.78 -17.58
C ARG A 457 9.49 -7.75 -16.47
N ARG A 458 8.31 -7.66 -15.85
CA ARG A 458 8.07 -6.74 -14.73
C ARG A 458 8.96 -7.01 -13.52
N ALA A 459 9.15 -8.28 -13.17
CA ALA A 459 10.05 -8.63 -12.08
C ALA A 459 11.50 -8.22 -12.37
N MET A 460 11.95 -8.43 -13.61
CA MET A 460 13.28 -8.01 -14.04
C MET A 460 13.40 -6.48 -14.10
N GLU A 461 12.33 -5.74 -14.41
CA GLU A 461 12.32 -4.27 -14.35
C GLU A 461 12.52 -3.75 -12.93
N LEU A 462 11.91 -4.42 -11.94
CA LEU A 462 12.05 -4.08 -10.52
C LEU A 462 13.44 -4.45 -9.99
N GLN A 463 14.00 -5.59 -10.42
CA GLN A 463 15.32 -6.06 -9.98
C GLN A 463 16.47 -5.29 -10.64
N TYR A 464 16.32 -4.91 -11.91
CA TYR A 464 17.36 -4.25 -12.71
C TYR A 464 16.89 -2.88 -13.23
N PRO A 465 16.54 -1.95 -12.32
CA PRO A 465 16.02 -0.65 -12.72
C PRO A 465 17.07 0.08 -13.58
N HIS A 466 16.61 0.70 -14.66
CA HIS A 466 17.43 1.47 -15.62
C HIS A 466 18.49 0.71 -16.42
N THR A 467 18.77 -0.55 -16.09
CA THR A 467 19.74 -1.38 -16.80
C THR A 467 19.09 -2.45 -17.65
N LEU A 468 17.87 -2.88 -17.32
CA LEU A 468 17.11 -3.81 -18.15
C LEU A 468 16.94 -3.27 -19.58
N ILE A 469 17.22 -4.12 -20.56
CA ILE A 469 17.01 -3.85 -21.99
C ILE A 469 15.79 -4.61 -22.48
N PHE A 470 15.78 -5.93 -22.25
CA PHE A 470 14.59 -6.76 -22.48
C PHE A 470 14.60 -7.97 -21.54
N ALA A 471 13.41 -8.49 -21.25
CA ALA A 471 13.22 -9.74 -20.54
C ALA A 471 11.97 -10.42 -21.07
N GLU A 472 12.11 -11.70 -21.40
CA GLU A 472 11.06 -12.54 -21.95
C GLU A 472 11.06 -13.89 -21.26
N SER A 473 9.91 -14.30 -20.73
CA SER A 473 9.66 -15.68 -20.35
C SER A 473 8.73 -16.28 -21.39
N PHE A 474 9.00 -17.50 -21.83
CA PHE A 474 8.17 -18.16 -22.85
C PHE A 474 6.90 -18.78 -22.27
N ALA A 475 6.47 -18.28 -21.11
CA ALA A 475 5.24 -18.64 -20.41
C ALA A 475 4.03 -18.05 -21.15
N GLY A 476 3.78 -18.51 -22.38
CA GLY A 476 2.63 -18.12 -23.21
C GLY A 476 2.94 -18.07 -24.71
N GLN A 477 1.93 -17.67 -25.51
CA GLN A 477 2.00 -17.69 -26.98
C GLN A 477 2.57 -16.40 -27.62
N GLU A 478 2.78 -15.33 -26.86
CA GLU A 478 3.17 -14.00 -27.37
C GLU A 478 4.67 -13.72 -27.35
N ALA A 479 5.49 -14.67 -27.82
CA ALA A 479 6.90 -14.35 -28.02
C ALA A 479 7.06 -13.49 -29.29
N GLU A 480 7.39 -12.21 -29.16
CA GLU A 480 7.89 -11.38 -30.26
C GLU A 480 9.31 -11.80 -30.63
N ILE A 481 9.47 -13.04 -31.08
CA ILE A 481 10.76 -13.53 -31.55
C ILE A 481 10.66 -13.97 -33.00
N LEU A 482 11.55 -13.40 -33.81
CA LEU A 482 11.67 -13.71 -35.22
C LEU A 482 12.36 -15.07 -35.34
N GLY A 483 11.61 -16.06 -35.79
CA GLY A 483 12.09 -17.41 -36.09
C GLY A 483 11.53 -17.90 -37.42
N GLU A 484 12.18 -18.93 -37.98
CA GLU A 484 11.63 -19.71 -39.08
C GLU A 484 10.39 -20.52 -38.62
N GLN A 485 9.68 -21.18 -39.55
CA GLN A 485 8.29 -21.65 -39.35
C GLN A 485 8.08 -22.68 -38.22
N GLU A 486 9.13 -23.27 -37.63
CA GLU A 486 9.02 -24.30 -36.59
C GLU A 486 9.42 -23.85 -35.17
N VAL A 487 9.77 -22.58 -34.95
CA VAL A 487 10.01 -22.04 -33.61
C VAL A 487 8.68 -21.68 -32.95
N ALA A 488 8.30 -22.40 -31.89
CA ALA A 488 7.05 -22.17 -31.17
C ALA A 488 7.24 -22.27 -29.65
N ALA A 489 6.63 -21.33 -28.92
CA ALA A 489 6.49 -21.43 -27.47
C ALA A 489 5.37 -22.42 -27.14
N ARG A 490 5.69 -23.47 -26.37
CA ARG A 490 4.72 -24.44 -25.85
C ARG A 490 5.08 -24.78 -24.42
N GLY A 491 4.08 -24.75 -23.52
CA GLY A 491 4.29 -25.16 -22.12
C GLY A 491 5.41 -24.41 -21.40
N ALA A 492 5.47 -23.09 -21.55
CA ALA A 492 6.50 -22.22 -20.95
C ALA A 492 7.93 -22.37 -21.51
N VAL A 493 8.09 -23.02 -22.66
CA VAL A 493 9.39 -23.25 -23.28
C VAL A 493 9.32 -22.90 -24.76
N LEU A 494 10.24 -22.06 -25.22
CA LEU A 494 10.48 -21.86 -26.64
C LEU A 494 11.21 -23.09 -27.19
N ARG A 495 10.54 -23.82 -28.06
CA ARG A 495 11.09 -25.04 -28.67
C ARG A 495 11.77 -24.66 -29.98
N ILE A 496 13.05 -24.96 -30.08
CA ILE A 496 13.89 -24.72 -31.27
C ILE A 496 14.23 -26.11 -31.83
N ALA A 497 13.63 -26.47 -32.96
CA ALA A 497 13.85 -27.77 -33.59
C ALA A 497 15.29 -27.89 -34.15
N PRO A 498 15.80 -29.11 -34.39
CA PRO A 498 17.12 -29.32 -35.00
C PRO A 498 17.29 -28.56 -36.32
N GLY A 499 18.37 -27.79 -36.45
CA GLY A 499 18.66 -26.95 -37.61
C GLY A 499 18.04 -25.56 -37.56
N GLU A 500 17.02 -25.35 -36.72
CA GLU A 500 16.33 -24.07 -36.58
C GLU A 500 17.14 -23.07 -35.73
N SER A 501 16.85 -21.79 -35.94
CA SER A 501 17.47 -20.70 -35.20
C SER A 501 16.43 -19.70 -34.72
N VAL A 502 16.75 -19.05 -33.61
CA VAL A 502 15.96 -17.96 -33.05
C VAL A 502 16.84 -16.73 -32.86
N GLN A 503 16.41 -15.58 -33.39
CA GLN A 503 17.13 -14.32 -33.24
C GLN A 503 16.50 -13.50 -32.12
N LEU A 504 17.30 -13.17 -31.09
CA LEU A 504 16.88 -12.29 -30.02
C LEU A 504 16.81 -10.83 -30.49
N PRO A 505 16.03 -9.96 -29.82
CA PRO A 505 15.99 -8.54 -30.16
C PRO A 505 17.38 -7.90 -30.17
N ASP A 506 17.61 -7.02 -31.14
CA ASP A 506 18.86 -6.26 -31.26
C ASP A 506 19.08 -5.37 -30.02
N VAL A 507 20.30 -5.42 -29.47
CA VAL A 507 20.66 -4.68 -28.26
C VAL A 507 21.75 -3.66 -28.54
N PHE A 508 21.45 -2.37 -28.36
CA PHE A 508 22.42 -1.29 -28.52
C PHE A 508 23.22 -1.04 -27.22
N PHE A 509 24.52 -0.79 -27.35
CA PHE A 509 25.38 -0.49 -26.19
C PHE A 509 25.11 0.92 -25.65
N ARG A 510 24.76 1.03 -24.35
CA ARG A 510 24.76 2.30 -23.58
C ARG A 510 25.92 2.39 -22.57
N SER A 511 26.53 1.25 -22.26
CA SER A 511 27.71 1.07 -21.42
C SER A 511 28.76 0.26 -22.18
N SER A 512 29.89 -0.06 -21.53
CA SER A 512 30.91 -0.92 -22.16
C SER A 512 30.42 -2.34 -22.38
N ASP A 513 29.48 -2.84 -21.56
CA ASP A 513 29.06 -4.23 -21.60
C ASP A 513 27.54 -4.41 -21.53
N VAL A 514 27.06 -5.46 -22.20
CA VAL A 514 25.71 -6.00 -22.10
C VAL A 514 25.82 -7.42 -21.55
N ILE A 515 24.91 -7.80 -20.65
CA ILE A 515 24.81 -9.13 -20.07
C ILE A 515 23.55 -9.77 -20.61
N PHE A 516 23.68 -10.93 -21.24
CA PHE A 516 22.58 -11.83 -21.58
C PHE A 516 22.57 -13.00 -20.59
N GLU A 517 21.39 -13.32 -20.09
CA GLU A 517 21.14 -14.48 -19.23
C GLU A 517 20.13 -15.37 -19.97
N LEU A 518 20.56 -16.59 -20.31
CA LEU A 518 19.80 -17.58 -21.05
C LEU A 518 19.60 -18.81 -20.17
N LEU A 519 18.35 -19.20 -19.93
CA LEU A 519 18.03 -20.42 -19.19
C LEU A 519 17.40 -21.44 -20.14
N PHE A 520 18.03 -22.61 -20.26
CA PHE A 520 17.51 -23.73 -21.06
C PHE A 520 16.87 -24.80 -20.18
N SER A 521 15.80 -25.44 -20.67
CA SER A 521 15.28 -26.67 -20.08
C SER A 521 16.21 -27.83 -20.44
N ASP A 522 16.71 -28.55 -19.43
CA ASP A 522 17.60 -29.73 -19.52
C ASP A 522 18.28 -29.90 -20.89
N PRO A 523 19.47 -29.31 -21.11
CA PRO A 523 20.20 -29.58 -22.33
C PRO A 523 20.51 -31.07 -22.34
N ASP A 524 19.90 -31.81 -23.26
CA ASP A 524 20.34 -33.15 -23.57
C ASP A 524 21.87 -33.05 -23.80
N PRO A 525 22.71 -33.80 -23.09
CA PRO A 525 24.16 -33.75 -23.31
C PRO A 525 24.57 -34.10 -24.75
N ALA A 526 23.67 -34.72 -25.54
CA ALA A 526 23.85 -34.95 -26.97
C ALA A 526 23.49 -33.72 -27.84
N GLY A 527 22.69 -32.79 -27.33
CA GLY A 527 22.24 -31.61 -28.04
C GLY A 527 23.28 -30.50 -28.04
N TYR A 528 23.92 -30.26 -29.17
CA TYR A 528 24.84 -29.14 -29.32
C TYR A 528 24.04 -27.95 -29.87
N GLY A 529 23.79 -26.93 -29.05
CA GLY A 529 23.32 -25.64 -29.53
C GLY A 529 24.44 -24.61 -29.57
N MET A 530 24.29 -23.60 -30.42
CA MET A 530 25.26 -22.53 -30.61
C MET A 530 24.63 -21.17 -30.42
N VAL A 531 25.30 -20.31 -29.66
CA VAL A 531 25.00 -18.88 -29.65
C VAL A 531 25.93 -18.18 -30.63
N GLN A 532 25.35 -17.57 -31.66
CA GLN A 532 26.00 -16.69 -32.60
C GLN A 532 25.82 -15.25 -32.14
N ILE A 533 26.93 -14.53 -31.97
CA ILE A 533 26.92 -13.10 -31.63
C ILE A 533 27.43 -12.32 -32.83
N GLN A 534 26.63 -11.36 -33.29
CA GLN A 534 26.92 -10.51 -34.43
C GLN A 534 26.89 -9.03 -34.01
N GLY A 535 27.93 -8.28 -34.38
CA GLY A 535 27.93 -6.82 -34.23
C GLY A 535 26.98 -6.17 -35.23
N LEU A 536 26.23 -5.17 -34.78
CA LEU A 536 25.40 -4.32 -35.62
C LEU A 536 26.27 -3.16 -36.15
N ASP A 537 26.74 -3.30 -37.40
CA ASP A 537 27.48 -2.28 -38.16
C ASP A 537 26.92 -2.10 -39.59
N GLU A 538 27.12 -0.91 -40.16
CA GLU A 538 26.73 -0.54 -41.53
C GLU A 538 27.61 -1.20 -42.61
N SER A 539 28.76 -1.80 -42.26
CA SER A 539 29.77 -2.32 -43.21
C SER A 539 29.98 -3.85 -43.20
N ALA A 540 28.89 -4.61 -43.20
CA ALA A 540 28.68 -5.90 -43.90
C ALA A 540 29.72 -7.05 -43.91
N SER A 541 30.67 -7.15 -42.99
CA SER A 541 31.39 -8.42 -42.74
C SER A 541 31.46 -8.71 -41.25
N ALA A 542 30.32 -9.12 -40.68
CA ALA A 542 30.30 -9.55 -39.29
C ALA A 542 30.99 -10.90 -39.15
N GLU A 543 32.17 -10.88 -38.55
CA GLU A 543 32.74 -12.07 -37.94
C GLU A 543 31.79 -12.56 -36.83
N GLU A 544 31.50 -13.85 -36.81
CA GLU A 544 30.57 -14.46 -35.86
C GLU A 544 31.35 -15.06 -34.68
N LEU A 545 30.88 -14.80 -33.46
CA LEU A 545 31.35 -15.54 -32.30
C LEU A 545 30.39 -16.68 -31.97
N GLN A 546 30.96 -17.86 -31.75
CA GLN A 546 30.24 -19.12 -31.60
C GLN A 546 30.53 -19.72 -30.21
N VAL A 547 29.52 -19.72 -29.34
CA VAL A 547 29.63 -20.25 -27.96
C VAL A 547 28.73 -21.49 -27.79
N PRO A 548 29.25 -22.63 -27.30
CA PRO A 548 28.42 -23.79 -26.98
C PRO A 548 27.44 -23.47 -25.85
N LEU A 549 26.21 -23.99 -25.96
CA LEU A 549 25.19 -23.81 -24.94
C LEU A 549 25.51 -24.54 -23.62
N GLN A 550 25.08 -23.92 -22.53
CA GLN A 550 25.06 -24.48 -21.18
C GLN A 550 23.65 -24.30 -20.60
N GLN A 551 23.27 -25.11 -19.61
CA GLN A 551 21.94 -25.07 -19.00
C GLN A 551 21.61 -23.67 -18.45
N ASP A 552 22.55 -23.11 -17.70
CA ASP A 552 22.51 -21.76 -17.14
C ASP A 552 23.64 -20.94 -17.77
N MET A 553 23.33 -20.24 -18.86
CA MET A 553 24.33 -19.53 -19.63
C MET A 553 24.22 -18.02 -19.42
N GLN A 554 25.24 -17.43 -18.79
CA GLN A 554 25.39 -15.98 -18.72
C GLN A 554 26.49 -15.52 -19.67
N LEU A 555 26.12 -14.73 -20.67
CA LEU A 555 27.01 -14.15 -21.66
C LEU A 555 27.21 -12.66 -21.36
N ARG A 556 28.40 -12.27 -20.93
CA ARG A 556 28.77 -10.87 -20.79
C ARG A 556 29.53 -10.41 -22.02
N ILE A 557 28.86 -9.64 -22.87
CA ILE A 557 29.38 -9.15 -24.14
C ILE A 557 29.84 -7.70 -23.93
N GLY A 558 31.15 -7.49 -24.00
CA GLY A 558 31.79 -6.18 -23.87
C GLY A 558 32.20 -5.60 -25.22
N ARG A 559 32.40 -4.28 -25.24
CA ARG A 559 32.98 -3.51 -26.33
C ARG A 559 34.26 -2.83 -25.85
N GLU A 560 35.39 -3.14 -26.48
CA GLU A 560 36.71 -2.60 -26.15
C GLU A 560 37.50 -2.38 -27.45
N ASP A 561 38.04 -1.17 -27.67
CA ASP A 561 38.90 -0.83 -28.82
C ASP A 561 38.38 -1.32 -30.20
N ASP A 562 37.09 -1.09 -30.50
CA ASP A 562 36.41 -1.57 -31.72
C ASP A 562 36.44 -3.11 -31.88
N GLN A 563 36.40 -3.83 -30.75
CA GLN A 563 36.25 -5.28 -30.69
C GLN A 563 35.02 -5.65 -29.85
N LEU A 564 34.34 -6.71 -30.26
CA LEU A 564 33.42 -7.44 -29.41
C LEU A 564 34.19 -8.53 -28.67
N ILE A 565 33.90 -8.63 -27.38
CA ILE A 565 34.56 -9.58 -26.49
C ILE A 565 33.52 -10.25 -25.60
N VAL A 566 33.56 -11.58 -25.54
CA VAL A 566 32.82 -12.32 -24.50
C VAL A 566 33.71 -12.41 -23.27
N ARG A 567 33.37 -11.63 -22.24
CA ARG A 567 34.11 -11.60 -20.98
C ARG A 567 34.00 -12.99 -20.32
N GLY A 568 35.16 -13.56 -19.97
CA GLY A 568 35.25 -14.94 -19.43
C GLY A 568 35.78 -15.97 -20.44
N GLN A 569 35.81 -15.63 -21.73
CA GLN A 569 36.44 -16.43 -22.79
C GLN A 569 37.37 -15.51 -23.59
N PRO A 570 38.52 -15.09 -23.03
CA PRO A 570 39.37 -14.05 -23.61
C PRO A 570 39.95 -14.40 -24.99
N GLU A 571 39.99 -15.68 -25.34
CA GLU A 571 40.32 -16.24 -26.65
C GLU A 571 39.24 -15.98 -27.72
N GLN A 572 38.02 -15.67 -27.29
CA GLN A 572 36.88 -15.36 -28.12
C GLN A 572 36.74 -13.84 -28.29
N ARG A 573 37.57 -13.26 -29.18
CA ARG A 573 37.50 -11.85 -29.59
C ARG A 573 37.23 -11.75 -31.07
N VAL A 574 36.38 -10.81 -31.44
CA VAL A 574 36.05 -10.53 -32.82
C VAL A 574 36.28 -9.06 -33.09
N GLN A 575 37.02 -8.76 -34.17
CA GLN A 575 37.25 -7.38 -34.57
C GLN A 575 36.02 -6.88 -35.33
N VAL A 576 35.43 -5.77 -34.88
CA VAL A 576 34.23 -5.25 -35.51
C VAL A 576 34.27 -3.73 -35.49
N SER A 577 34.41 -3.16 -36.68
CA SER A 577 34.48 -1.71 -36.86
C SER A 577 33.16 -1.08 -36.42
N ALA A 578 33.22 -0.05 -35.55
CA ALA A 578 32.08 0.81 -35.22
C ALA A 578 30.80 0.15 -34.67
N VAL A 579 30.92 -0.90 -33.85
CA VAL A 579 29.76 -1.60 -33.26
C VAL A 579 28.89 -0.68 -32.41
N ARG A 580 27.63 -0.54 -32.82
CA ARG A 580 26.59 0.19 -32.06
C ARG A 580 25.75 -0.73 -31.18
N GLY A 581 25.69 -2.02 -31.50
CA GLY A 581 24.93 -3.01 -30.76
C GLY A 581 25.28 -4.44 -31.13
N VAL A 582 24.59 -5.39 -30.54
CA VAL A 582 24.75 -6.81 -30.80
C VAL A 582 23.40 -7.46 -31.12
N SER A 583 23.44 -8.40 -32.05
CA SER A 583 22.38 -9.36 -32.29
C SER A 583 22.85 -10.73 -31.82
N VAL A 584 21.95 -11.48 -31.18
CA VAL A 584 22.25 -12.80 -30.62
C VAL A 584 21.30 -13.80 -31.25
N THR A 585 21.84 -14.79 -31.94
CA THR A 585 21.08 -15.87 -32.56
C THR A 585 21.41 -17.18 -31.86
N ILE A 586 20.39 -17.92 -31.45
CA ILE A 586 20.53 -19.25 -30.84
C ILE A 586 20.12 -20.27 -31.89
N THR A 587 21.05 -21.15 -32.27
CA THR A 587 20.81 -22.22 -33.26
C THR A 587 20.88 -23.57 -32.57
N ASN A 588 19.89 -24.42 -32.81
CA ASN A 588 19.97 -25.82 -32.43
C ASN A 588 20.76 -26.60 -33.50
N ARG A 589 21.98 -27.04 -33.19
CA ARG A 589 22.85 -27.83 -34.10
C ARG A 589 22.81 -29.33 -33.81
N SER A 590 21.87 -29.76 -32.99
CA SER A 590 21.70 -31.18 -32.65
C SER A 590 21.27 -31.99 -33.86
N ASP A 591 21.37 -33.32 -33.77
CA ASP A 591 20.80 -34.23 -34.76
C ASP A 591 19.25 -34.20 -34.73
N SER A 592 18.62 -34.94 -35.64
CA SER A 592 17.23 -34.72 -36.08
C SER A 592 16.14 -34.79 -35.01
N ASP A 593 16.46 -35.21 -33.78
CA ASP A 593 15.45 -35.56 -32.78
C ASP A 593 15.53 -34.71 -31.49
N VAL A 594 16.62 -33.96 -31.26
CA VAL A 594 16.83 -33.20 -30.01
C VAL A 594 16.29 -31.78 -30.14
N VAL A 595 15.18 -31.48 -29.45
CA VAL A 595 14.60 -30.13 -29.42
C VAL A 595 15.21 -29.32 -28.28
N LEU A 596 15.85 -28.20 -28.60
CA LEU A 596 16.36 -27.26 -27.61
C LEU A 596 15.20 -26.44 -27.02
N GLY A 597 15.10 -26.42 -25.69
CA GLY A 597 14.07 -25.68 -25.01
C GLY A 597 14.65 -24.48 -24.25
N LEU A 598 14.26 -23.27 -24.62
CA LEU A 598 14.66 -22.03 -23.95
C LEU A 598 13.50 -21.55 -23.05
N ARG A 599 13.77 -21.36 -21.75
CA ARG A 599 12.76 -21.01 -20.73
C ARG A 599 12.59 -19.50 -20.57
N HIS A 600 13.69 -18.77 -20.50
CA HIS A 600 13.67 -17.32 -20.47
C HIS A 600 14.95 -16.73 -21.05
N VAL A 601 14.84 -15.46 -21.43
CA VAL A 601 15.95 -14.62 -21.86
C VAL A 601 15.86 -13.28 -21.17
N LEU A 602 16.99 -12.81 -20.67
CA LEU A 602 17.16 -11.49 -20.12
C LEU A 602 18.37 -10.84 -20.79
N ALA A 603 18.25 -9.57 -21.18
CA ALA A 603 19.40 -8.73 -21.49
C ALA A 603 19.36 -7.43 -20.69
N ARG A 604 20.51 -7.04 -20.16
CA ARG A 604 20.68 -5.80 -19.39
C ARG A 604 22.06 -5.19 -19.62
N HIS A 605 22.19 -3.89 -19.41
CA HIS A 605 23.49 -3.26 -19.31
C HIS A 605 24.21 -3.74 -18.05
N ALA A 606 25.50 -4.01 -18.13
CA ALA A 606 26.31 -4.07 -16.93
C ALA A 606 26.22 -2.69 -16.25
N GLU A 607 26.05 -2.65 -14.93
CA GLU A 607 26.01 -1.40 -14.18
C GLU A 607 27.18 -0.51 -14.61
N ARG A 608 26.94 0.80 -14.75
CA ARG A 608 28.06 1.72 -14.78
C ARG A 608 28.85 1.46 -13.51
N SER A 609 30.13 1.10 -13.65
CA SER A 609 31.10 1.39 -12.61
C SER A 609 31.13 2.91 -12.45
N SER A 610 30.16 3.42 -11.71
CA SER A 610 30.10 4.79 -11.28
C SER A 610 30.37 4.72 -9.80
N SER A 611 31.62 5.03 -9.45
CA SER A 611 31.94 5.87 -8.29
C SER A 611 31.16 7.19 -8.39
N VAL A 612 29.84 7.10 -8.32
CA VAL A 612 28.91 8.21 -8.16
C VAL A 612 28.30 7.92 -6.81
N SER A 613 28.80 8.65 -5.81
CA SER A 613 28.08 8.91 -4.57
C SER A 613 26.67 9.32 -4.95
N ILE A 614 25.72 8.41 -4.75
CA ILE A 614 24.30 8.72 -4.84
C ILE A 614 23.97 9.45 -3.55
N PHE A 615 23.62 10.71 -3.78
CA PHE A 615 22.91 11.65 -2.93
C PHE A 615 22.07 11.06 -1.79
N ASP A 616 22.36 11.62 -0.63
CA ASP A 616 21.51 11.97 0.50
C ASP A 616 20.03 12.25 0.13
N PRO A 617 19.05 11.57 0.76
CA PRO A 617 17.62 11.76 0.49
C PRO A 617 16.96 12.94 1.23
N GLU A 618 17.70 13.86 1.84
CA GLU A 618 17.12 15.06 2.50
C GLU A 618 16.97 16.28 1.56
N ASN A 619 16.16 16.16 0.51
CA ASN A 619 15.43 17.30 -0.12
C ASN A 619 14.15 16.86 -0.82
#